data_AF-A0A2A5S1Y7-F1
#
_entry.id   AF-A0A2A5S1Y7-F1
#
_cell.length_a   1.000
_cell.length_b   1.000
_cell.length_c   1.000
_cell.angle_alpha   90.00
_cell.angle_beta   90.00
_cell.angle_gamma   90.00
#
_symmetry.space_group_name_H-M   'P 1'
#
loop_
_entity.id
_entity.type
_entity.pdbx_description
1 polymer ?
#
loop_
_entity_poly.entity_id
_entity_poly.type
_entity_poly.pdbx_seq_one_letter_code
_entity_poly.pdbx_strand_id
1 'polypeptide(L)'
;MYDDKLEVAKVTFGSEPKDDEIYSFILTHFHHLTFSPPITAELANHKKLNPKRLQRLVKKQASETGIGKKAQQALKLQQEQQKMLRKHISKQQRDVQKQRKFELKQLKRHEKHKGH
;
A
#
# COMPACT_ATOMS: atom_id res chain seq x y z
N MET A 1 -16.05 -13.60 24.85
CA MET A 1 -15.91 -12.47 23.90
C MET A 1 -14.70 -11.68 24.36
N TYR A 2 -13.49 -12.11 24.01
CA TYR A 2 -12.31 -11.27 24.20
C TYR A 2 -12.19 -10.46 22.92
N ASP A 3 -12.33 -9.14 23.01
CA ASP A 3 -12.06 -8.24 21.90
C ASP A 3 -10.67 -8.57 21.34
N ASP A 4 -10.51 -8.67 20.01
CA ASP A 4 -9.23 -8.93 19.30
C ASP A 4 -8.23 -7.77 19.45
N LYS A 5 -8.04 -7.27 20.67
CA LYS A 5 -7.21 -6.14 21.05
C LYS A 5 -6.03 -6.67 21.86
N LEU A 6 -4.83 -6.42 21.35
CA LEU A 6 -3.58 -6.76 22.01
C LEU A 6 -2.96 -5.49 22.59
N GLU A 7 -2.61 -5.56 23.87
CA GLU A 7 -1.86 -4.53 24.58
C GLU A 7 -0.52 -5.13 25.03
N VAL A 8 0.57 -4.36 24.91
CA VAL A 8 1.92 -4.85 25.18
C VAL A 8 2.61 -3.92 26.18
N ALA A 9 3.28 -4.50 27.16
CA ALA A 9 4.21 -3.82 28.06
C ALA A 9 5.58 -4.53 27.99
N LYS A 10 6.67 -3.76 28.00
CA LYS A 10 8.04 -4.29 27.98
C LYS A 10 8.77 -3.89 29.26
N VAL A 11 9.35 -4.87 29.95
CA VAL A 11 10.22 -4.67 31.10
C VAL A 11 11.57 -5.30 30.79
N THR A 12 12.65 -4.55 30.97
CA THR A 12 14.03 -5.03 30.79
C THR A 12 14.66 -5.25 32.15
N PHE A 13 14.96 -6.49 32.49
CA PHE A 13 15.80 -6.82 33.64
C PHE A 13 17.28 -6.59 33.27
N GLY A 14 18.08 -6.11 34.22
CA GLY A 14 19.50 -5.82 34.00
C GLY A 14 20.36 -7.08 34.02
N SER A 15 20.38 -7.78 35.16
CA SER A 15 20.94 -9.12 35.30
C SER A 15 19.89 -10.18 34.97
N GLU A 16 20.34 -11.42 34.74
CA GLU A 16 19.44 -12.56 34.59
C GLU A 16 18.59 -12.70 35.86
N PRO A 17 17.26 -12.44 35.78
CA PRO A 17 16.39 -12.48 36.95
C PRO A 17 16.13 -13.93 37.34
N LYS A 18 16.00 -14.18 38.64
CA LYS A 18 15.52 -15.48 39.13
C LYS A 18 14.00 -15.58 39.02
N ASP A 19 13.48 -16.79 38.89
CA ASP A 19 12.04 -17.03 38.79
C ASP A 19 11.23 -16.40 39.93
N ASP A 20 11.76 -16.43 41.16
CA ASP A 20 11.13 -15.81 42.33
C ASP A 20 11.06 -14.27 42.22
N GLU A 21 12.08 -13.65 41.64
CA GLU A 21 12.14 -12.20 41.42
C GLU A 21 11.14 -11.80 40.35
N ILE A 22 10.97 -12.61 39.29
CA ILE A 22 9.96 -12.38 38.26
C ILE A 22 8.56 -12.49 38.86
N TYR A 23 8.31 -13.52 39.68
CA TYR A 23 7.00 -13.74 40.29
C TYR A 23 6.61 -12.60 41.23
N SER A 24 7.50 -12.20 42.12
CA SER A 24 7.28 -11.07 43.03
C SER A 24 7.10 -9.75 42.28
N PHE A 25 7.88 -9.53 41.21
CA PHE A 25 7.74 -8.36 40.33
C PHE A 25 6.35 -8.30 39.69
N ILE A 26 5.84 -9.41 39.15
CA ILE A 26 4.50 -9.46 38.57
C ILE A 26 3.44 -9.12 39.63
N LEU A 27 3.48 -9.75 40.80
CA LEU A 27 2.46 -9.50 41.83
C LEU A 27 2.41 -8.05 42.32
N THR A 28 3.56 -7.39 42.38
CA THR A 28 3.68 -6.05 42.98
C THR A 28 3.59 -4.93 41.96
N HIS A 29 4.10 -5.13 40.73
CA HIS A 29 4.25 -4.07 39.74
C HIS A 29 3.30 -4.20 38.54
N PHE A 30 2.52 -5.29 38.42
CA PHE A 30 1.63 -5.50 37.27
C PHE A 30 0.63 -4.35 37.06
N HIS A 31 0.05 -3.82 38.14
CA HIS A 31 -0.90 -2.69 38.07
C HIS A 31 -0.25 -1.35 37.72
N HIS A 32 1.08 -1.25 37.78
CA HIS A 32 1.85 -0.06 37.45
C HIS A 32 2.47 -0.12 36.05
N LEU A 33 2.30 -1.22 35.32
CA LEU A 33 2.83 -1.35 33.97
C LEU A 33 2.06 -0.44 33.00
N THR A 34 2.81 0.36 32.24
CA THR A 34 2.26 1.18 31.17
C THR A 34 2.11 0.34 29.92
N PHE A 35 0.87 -0.05 29.60
CA PHE A 35 0.53 -0.77 28.39
C PHE A 35 0.43 0.16 27.19
N SER A 36 0.81 -0.35 26.01
CA SER A 36 0.57 0.34 24.75
C SER A 36 -0.93 0.45 24.43
N PRO A 37 -1.34 1.43 23.61
CA PRO A 37 -2.71 1.47 23.09
C PRO A 37 -3.11 0.13 22.45
N PRO A 38 -4.40 -0.26 22.55
CA PRO A 38 -4.86 -1.54 22.02
C PRO A 38 -4.69 -1.58 20.50
N ILE A 39 -3.89 -2.53 20.04
CA ILE A 39 -3.70 -2.81 18.61
C ILE A 39 -4.69 -3.90 18.25
N THR A 40 -5.41 -3.75 17.14
CA THR A 40 -6.19 -4.86 16.55
C THR A 40 -5.22 -5.96 16.18
N ALA A 41 -5.18 -7.02 16.97
CA ALA A 41 -4.43 -8.19 16.63
C ALA A 41 -5.21 -8.90 15.53
N GLU A 42 -4.93 -8.56 14.28
CA GLU A 42 -5.03 -9.54 13.23
C GLU A 42 -4.08 -10.66 13.65
N LEU A 43 -4.60 -11.64 14.40
CA LEU A 43 -4.03 -12.97 14.45
C LEU A 43 -3.99 -13.40 13.00
N ALA A 44 -2.89 -13.05 12.33
CA ALA A 44 -2.58 -13.51 11.02
C ALA A 44 -2.46 -15.01 11.21
N ASN A 45 -3.59 -15.68 10.98
CA ASN A 45 -3.69 -17.09 10.76
C ASN A 45 -2.91 -17.32 9.48
N HIS A 46 -1.58 -17.27 9.59
CA HIS A 46 -0.64 -17.69 8.60
C HIS A 46 -0.89 -19.19 8.50
N LYS A 47 -1.87 -19.56 7.67
CA LYS A 47 -2.04 -20.93 7.21
C LYS A 47 -0.64 -21.37 6.81
N LYS A 48 -0.09 -22.37 7.53
CA LYS A 48 1.26 -22.88 7.28
C LYS A 48 1.34 -23.23 5.80
N LEU A 49 2.02 -22.39 5.02
CA LEU A 49 2.23 -22.64 3.60
C LEU A 49 3.11 -23.89 3.51
N ASN A 50 2.76 -24.82 2.61
CA ASN A 50 3.55 -26.02 2.38
C ASN A 50 5.02 -25.60 2.15
N PRO A 51 6.00 -26.25 2.80
CA PRO A 51 7.42 -25.86 2.72
C PRO A 51 7.94 -25.77 1.28
N LYS A 52 7.43 -26.59 0.36
CA LYS A 52 7.76 -26.53 -1.08
C LYS A 52 7.28 -25.23 -1.72
N ARG A 53 6.12 -24.72 -1.30
CA ARG A 53 5.56 -23.44 -1.78
C ARG A 53 6.35 -22.26 -1.20
N LEU A 54 6.74 -22.33 0.07
CA LEU A 54 7.60 -21.32 0.71
C LEU A 54 8.95 -21.20 0.00
N GLN A 55 9.63 -22.32 -0.25
CA GLN A 55 10.91 -22.34 -0.98
C GLN A 55 10.79 -21.77 -2.40
N ARG A 56 9.69 -22.06 -3.10
CA ARG A 56 9.43 -21.47 -4.43
C ARG A 56 9.26 -19.95 -4.37
N LEU A 57 8.56 -19.43 -3.36
CA LEU A 57 8.39 -17.98 -3.18
C LEU A 57 9.71 -17.29 -2.86
N VAL A 58 10.51 -17.85 -1.95
CA VAL A 58 11.85 -17.32 -1.61
C VAL A 58 12.76 -17.30 -2.84
N LYS A 59 12.80 -18.39 -3.63
CA LYS A 59 13.57 -18.42 -4.89
C LYS A 59 13.05 -17.40 -5.91
N LYS A 60 11.73 -17.23 -6.02
CA LYS A 60 11.11 -16.24 -6.91
C LYS A 60 11.53 -14.82 -6.52
N GLN A 61 11.45 -14.49 -5.24
CA GLN A 61 11.85 -13.18 -4.72
C GLN A 61 13.36 -12.94 -4.85
N ALA A 62 14.19 -13.94 -4.56
CA ALA A 62 15.64 -13.85 -4.77
C ALA A 62 15.99 -13.65 -6.26
N SER A 63 15.35 -14.39 -7.18
CA SER A 63 15.50 -14.19 -8.63
C SER A 63 14.86 -12.91 -9.17
N GLU A 64 14.05 -12.22 -8.37
CA GLU A 64 13.55 -10.88 -8.68
C GLU A 64 14.59 -9.76 -8.44
N THR A 65 15.68 -10.04 -7.71
CA THR A 65 16.67 -9.04 -7.28
C THR A 65 18.00 -9.06 -8.03
N GLY A 66 18.08 -9.69 -9.22
CA GLY A 66 19.29 -9.68 -10.06
C GLY A 66 19.56 -8.34 -10.76
N ILE A 67 20.85 -8.00 -10.97
CA ILE A 67 21.31 -6.72 -11.55
C ILE A 67 20.67 -6.44 -12.93
N GLY A 68 20.63 -7.42 -13.83
CA GLY A 68 20.02 -7.26 -15.16
C GLY A 68 18.50 -7.03 -15.15
N LYS A 69 17.82 -7.41 -14.07
CA LYS A 69 16.36 -7.31 -13.95
C LYS A 69 15.89 -5.90 -13.57
N LYS A 70 16.75 -5.10 -12.93
CA LYS A 70 16.46 -3.70 -12.59
C LYS A 70 16.25 -2.84 -13.84
N ALA A 71 17.11 -3.02 -14.85
CA ALA A 71 16.98 -2.32 -16.14
C ALA A 71 15.67 -2.71 -16.85
N GLN A 72 15.32 -4.00 -16.86
CA GLN A 72 14.08 -4.48 -17.45
C GLN A 72 12.83 -3.95 -16.71
N GLN A 73 12.87 -3.87 -15.38
CA GLN A 73 11.82 -3.26 -14.56
C GLN A 73 11.68 -1.76 -14.84
N ALA A 74 12.80 -1.03 -14.96
CA ALA A 74 12.81 0.40 -15.28
C ALA A 74 12.18 0.66 -16.66
N LEU A 75 12.53 -0.14 -17.67
CA LEU A 75 11.92 -0.05 -19.00
C LEU A 75 10.42 -0.33 -18.97
N LYS A 76 9.97 -1.31 -18.18
CA LYS A 76 8.54 -1.61 -18.02
C LYS A 76 7.79 -0.44 -17.37
N LEU A 77 8.34 0.12 -16.30
CA LEU A 77 7.77 1.29 -15.63
C LEU A 77 7.66 2.49 -16.57
N GLN A 78 8.71 2.75 -17.37
CA GLN A 78 8.72 3.81 -18.37
C GLN A 78 7.61 3.61 -19.42
N GLN A 79 7.43 2.38 -19.92
CA GLN A 79 6.38 2.07 -20.88
C GLN A 79 4.98 2.32 -20.30
N GLU A 80 4.74 1.92 -19.04
CA GLU A 80 3.47 2.14 -18.36
C GLU A 80 3.17 3.63 -18.18
N GLN A 81 4.15 4.43 -17.76
CA GLN A 81 4.03 5.89 -17.66
C GLN A 81 3.72 6.52 -19.02
N GLN A 82 4.45 6.16 -20.08
CA GLN A 82 4.22 6.69 -21.43
C GLN A 82 2.84 6.29 -21.97
N LYS A 83 2.32 5.12 -21.61
CA LYS A 83 0.96 4.70 -21.98
C LYS A 83 -0.09 5.60 -21.32
N MET A 84 0.11 5.97 -20.06
CA MET A 84 -0.79 6.89 -19.34
C MET A 84 -0.73 8.31 -19.92
N LEU A 85 0.47 8.83 -20.18
CA LEU A 85 0.65 10.15 -20.80
C LEU A 85 -0.02 10.22 -22.18
N ARG A 86 0.16 9.21 -23.04
CA ARG A 86 -0.49 9.16 -24.36
C ARG A 86 -2.01 9.17 -24.26
N LYS A 87 -2.59 8.40 -23.32
CA LYS A 87 -4.04 8.41 -23.08
C LYS A 87 -4.54 9.78 -22.66
N HIS A 88 -3.82 10.45 -21.77
CA HIS A 88 -4.15 11.78 -21.30
C HIS A 88 -4.11 12.81 -22.45
N ILE A 89 -3.01 12.86 -23.20
CA ILE A 89 -2.85 13.78 -24.35
C ILE A 89 -3.95 13.54 -25.40
N SER A 90 -4.19 12.28 -25.77
CA SER A 90 -5.23 11.92 -26.74
C SER A 90 -6.64 12.31 -26.25
N LYS A 91 -6.90 12.22 -24.94
CA LYS A 91 -8.17 12.70 -24.37
C LYS A 91 -8.27 14.23 -24.49
N GLN A 92 -7.25 14.96 -24.05
CA GLN A 92 -7.22 16.42 -24.14
C GLN A 92 -7.41 16.93 -25.58
N GLN A 93 -6.71 16.34 -26.55
CA GLN A 93 -6.85 16.71 -27.96
C GLN A 93 -8.27 16.48 -28.48
N ARG A 94 -8.91 15.36 -28.11
CA ARG A 94 -10.30 15.08 -28.50
C ARG A 94 -11.27 16.09 -27.89
N ASP A 95 -11.07 16.46 -26.63
CA ASP A 95 -11.94 17.41 -25.94
C ASP A 95 -11.80 18.82 -26.53
N VAL A 96 -10.57 19.27 -26.81
CA VAL A 96 -10.31 20.54 -27.52
C VAL A 96 -10.94 20.56 -28.91
N GLN A 97 -10.80 19.48 -29.68
CA GLN A 97 -11.42 19.38 -31.01
C GLN A 97 -12.96 19.40 -30.95
N LYS A 98 -13.56 18.74 -29.95
CA LYS A 98 -15.01 18.78 -29.74
C LYS A 98 -15.47 20.19 -29.40
N GLN A 99 -14.77 20.88 -28.49
CA GLN A 99 -15.10 22.23 -28.08
C GLN A 99 -15.05 23.21 -29.27
N ARG A 100 -13.98 23.15 -30.08
CA ARG A 100 -13.85 23.96 -31.30
C ARG A 100 -15.00 23.73 -32.29
N LYS A 101 -15.38 22.46 -32.51
CA LYS A 101 -16.52 22.12 -33.38
C LYS A 101 -17.84 22.66 -32.83
N PHE A 102 -18.03 22.61 -31.51
CA PHE A 102 -19.21 23.15 -30.86
C PHE A 102 -19.31 24.67 -31.01
N GLU A 103 -18.22 25.40 -30.76
CA GLU A 103 -18.15 26.86 -30.91
C GLU A 103 -18.46 27.29 -32.35
N LEU A 104 -17.87 26.63 -33.35
CA LEU A 104 -18.18 26.89 -34.76
C LEU A 104 -19.67 26.65 -35.08
N LYS A 105 -20.29 25.63 -34.47
CA LYS A 105 -21.73 25.36 -34.65
C LYS A 105 -22.59 26.45 -34.02
N GLN A 106 -22.19 26.97 -32.86
CA GLN A 106 -22.89 28.07 -32.19
C GLN A 106 -22.79 29.36 -33.01
N LEU A 107 -21.59 29.70 -33.50
CA LEU A 107 -21.39 30.87 -34.37
C LEU A 107 -22.26 30.80 -35.63
N LYS A 108 -22.24 29.66 -36.34
CA LYS A 108 -23.10 29.44 -37.52
C LYS A 108 -24.60 29.55 -37.20
N ARG A 109 -25.03 29.05 -36.03
CA ARG A 109 -26.43 29.16 -35.60
C ARG A 109 -26.80 30.62 -35.36
N HIS A 110 -25.92 31.36 -34.69
CA HIS A 110 -26.12 32.77 -34.39
C HIS A 110 -26.13 33.63 -35.68
N GLU A 111 -25.23 33.38 -36.62
CA GLU A 111 -25.23 34.05 -37.94
C GLU A 111 -26.51 33.79 -38.72
N LYS A 112 -27.00 32.53 -38.74
CA LYS A 112 -28.29 32.19 -39.36
C LYS A 112 -29.47 32.94 -38.74
N HIS A 113 -29.45 33.18 -37.43
CA HIS A 113 -30.49 33.94 -36.73
C HIS A 113 -30.41 35.45 -36.99
N LYS A 114 -29.24 35.98 -37.35
CA LYS A 114 -29.04 37.42 -37.60
C LYS A 114 -29.58 37.91 -38.96
N GLY A 115 -30.10 37.02 -39.79
CA GLY A 115 -30.83 37.38 -41.01
C GLY A 115 -29.93 37.99 -42.08
N HIS A 116 -29.44 37.14 -42.98
CA HIS A 116 -29.17 37.49 -44.37
C HIS A 116 -30.12 36.68 -45.25
#